data_AF-A0A355WML1-F1
#
_entry.id   AF-A0A355WML1-F1
#
_cell.length_a   1.000
_cell.length_b   1.000
_cell.length_c   1.000
_cell.angle_alpha   90.00
_cell.angle_beta   90.00
_cell.angle_gamma   90.00
#
_symmetry.space_group_name_H-M   'P 1'
#
loop_
_entity.id
_entity.type
_entity.pdbx_description
1 polymer ?
#
loop_
_entity_poly.entity_id
_entity_poly.type
_entity_poly.pdbx_seq_one_letter_code
_entity_poly.pdbx_strand_id
1 'polypeptide(L)' 'MLTGFSHFSFSSVLEPLRSANMILGKEYFTWSLIGLDADKVRASNGVTCLVDHQLADLDRTTDIIIIAGNDV' A
#
# COMPACT_ATOMS: atom_id res chain seq x y z
N MET A 1 -3.14 -5.06 -3.05
CA MET A 1 -2.87 -5.71 -1.76
C MET A 1 -3.45 -7.09 -1.82
N LEU A 2 -2.62 -8.08 -1.56
CA LEU A 2 -2.98 -9.49 -1.57
C LEU A 2 -2.94 -10.02 -0.14
N THR A 3 -3.81 -10.96 0.19
CA THR A 3 -3.78 -11.64 1.49
C THR A 3 -2.40 -12.25 1.71
N GLY A 4 -1.83 -12.03 2.90
CA GLY A 4 -0.49 -12.49 3.25
C GLY A 4 0.64 -11.53 2.86
N PHE A 5 0.34 -10.32 2.35
CA PHE A 5 1.41 -9.36 2.05
C PHE A 5 2.30 -9.05 3.27
N SER A 6 3.58 -8.76 3.03
CA SER A 6 4.51 -8.35 4.09
C SER A 6 4.19 -6.94 4.57
N HIS A 7 3.67 -6.83 5.80
CA HIS A 7 3.47 -5.53 6.45
C HIS A 7 4.80 -4.78 6.61
N PHE A 8 5.90 -5.49 6.87
CA PHE A 8 7.22 -4.87 6.98
C PHE A 8 7.66 -4.20 5.67
N SER A 9 7.56 -4.92 4.54
CA SER A 9 7.92 -4.38 3.22
C SER A 9 7.01 -3.20 2.85
N PHE A 10 5.70 -3.32 3.12
CA PHE A 10 4.76 -2.23 2.93
C PHE A 10 5.17 -0.96 3.71
N SER A 11 5.38 -1.08 5.02
CA SER A 11 5.77 0.06 5.86
C SER A 11 7.13 0.63 5.46
N SER A 12 8.08 -0.20 5.04
CA SER A 12 9.41 0.25 4.58
C SER A 12 9.36 1.17 3.36
N VAL A 13 8.30 1.09 2.55
CA VAL A 13 8.09 1.96 1.38
C VAL A 13 7.35 3.24 1.76
N LEU A 14 6.31 3.14 2.60
CA LEU A 14 5.50 4.30 2.98
C LEU A 14 6.21 5.24 3.94
N GLU A 15 6.95 4.70 4.92
CA GLU A 15 7.57 5.50 5.97
C GLU A 15 8.59 6.54 5.46
N PRO A 16 9.43 6.25 4.43
CA PRO A 16 10.25 7.27 3.80
C PRO A 16 9.46 8.40 3.13
N LEU A 17 8.39 8.08 2.39
CA LEU A 17 7.55 9.08 1.72
C LEU A 17 6.86 9.99 2.73
N ARG A 18 6.29 9.38 3.79
CA ARG A 18 5.71 10.09 4.93
C ARG A 18 6.74 10.98 5.62
N SER A 19 7.95 10.47 5.84
CA SER A 19 9.04 11.22 6.45
C SER A 19 9.49 12.39 5.59
N ALA A 20 9.56 12.22 4.26
CA ALA A 20 9.86 13.30 3.33
C ALA A 20 8.81 14.42 3.43
N ASN A 21 7.51 14.08 3.44
CA ASN A 21 6.45 15.08 3.64
C ASN A 21 6.61 15.84 4.97
N MET A 22 6.92 15.12 6.06
CA MET A 22 7.14 15.74 7.37
C MET A 22 8.34 16.70 7.37
N ILE A 23 9.48 16.27 6.84
CA ILE A 23 10.72 17.07 6.81
C ILE A 23 10.53 18.32 5.95
N LEU A 24 9.82 18.18 4.82
CA LEU A 24 9.55 19.29 3.91
C LEU A 24 8.44 20.22 4.40
N GLY A 25 7.72 19.86 5.47
CA GLY A 25 6.60 20.63 6.02
C GLY A 25 5.42 20.79 5.05
N LYS A 26 5.33 19.94 4.03
CA LYS A 26 4.30 19.98 2.98
C LYS A 26 4.09 18.59 2.40
N GLU A 27 2.84 18.30 2.03
CA GLU A 27 2.47 17.05 1.36
C GLU A 27 2.87 17.09 -0.12
N TYR A 28 3.98 16.44 -0.44
CA TYR A 28 4.46 16.24 -1.82
C TYR A 28 4.14 14.86 -2.36
N PHE A 29 4.01 13.87 -1.47
CA PHE A 29 3.71 12.48 -1.82
C PHE A 29 2.38 12.08 -1.19
N THR A 30 1.51 11.48 -1.99
CA THR A 30 0.27 10.85 -1.55
C THR A 30 0.25 9.41 -2.06
N TRP A 31 -0.55 8.57 -1.41
CA TRP A 31 -0.70 7.17 -1.79
C TRP A 31 -2.13 6.71 -1.51
N SER A 32 -2.57 5.70 -2.24
CA SER A 32 -3.79 4.95 -1.98
C SER A 32 -3.49 3.46 -2.00
N LEU A 33 -4.20 2.71 -1.17
CA LEU A 33 -4.09 1.27 -1.05
C LEU A 33 -5.10 0.62 -1.98
N ILE A 34 -4.62 -0.16 -2.94
CA ILE A 34 -5.47 -0.86 -3.91
C ILE A 34 -5.53 -2.33 -3.52
N GLY A 35 -6.71 -2.89 -3.27
CA GLY A 35 -6.94 -4.31 -3.04
C GLY A 35 -7.26 -5.07 -4.34
N LEU A 36 -7.09 -6.40 -4.35
CA LEU A 36 -7.53 -7.20 -5.50
C LEU A 36 -9.05 -7.41 -5.48
N ASP A 37 -9.55 -8.08 -4.44
CA ASP A 37 -10.96 -8.53 -4.36
C ASP A 37 -11.63 -8.23 -3.00
N ALA A 38 -10.98 -7.46 -2.11
CA ALA A 38 -11.46 -7.25 -0.75
C ALA A 38 -11.15 -5.85 -0.23
N ASP A 39 -12.14 -5.25 0.44
CA ASP A 39 -12.04 -3.94 1.11
C ASP A 39 -11.11 -3.97 2.35
N LYS A 40 -10.74 -5.17 2.77
CA LYS A 40 -9.79 -5.42 3.86
C LYS A 40 -8.87 -6.59 3.52
N VAL A 41 -7.58 -6.42 3.78
CA VAL A 41 -6.56 -7.42 3.48
C VAL A 41 -5.74 -7.71 4.74
N ARG A 42 -5.57 -8.99 5.06
CA ARG A 42 -4.77 -9.43 6.20
C ARG A 42 -3.31 -9.60 5.79
N ALA A 43 -2.42 -8.92 6.49
CA ALA A 43 -0.98 -9.00 6.30
C ALA A 43 -0.38 -10.27 6.93
N SER A 44 0.87 -10.58 6.59
CA SER A 44 1.60 -11.75 7.11
C SER A 44 1.72 -11.78 8.64
N ASN A 45 1.80 -10.61 9.28
CA ASN A 45 1.84 -10.49 10.75
C ASN A 45 0.46 -10.48 11.43
N GLY A 46 -0.61 -10.78 10.68
CA GLY A 46 -1.97 -10.90 11.20
C GLY A 46 -2.75 -9.59 11.32
N VAL A 47 -2.11 -8.43 11.12
CA VAL A 47 -2.79 -7.11 11.05
C VAL A 47 -3.71 -7.07 9.84
N THR A 48 -4.88 -6.46 10.00
CA THR A 48 -5.83 -6.24 8.90
C THR A 48 -5.79 -4.77 8.49
N CYS A 49 -5.53 -4.51 7.21
CA CYS A 49 -5.50 -3.18 6.61
C CYS A 49 -6.74 -2.99 5.73
N LEU A 50 -7.33 -1.80 5.76
CA LEU A 50 -8.33 -1.40 4.78
C LEU A 50 -7.64 -0.98 3.48
N VAL A 51 -8.36 -1.12 2.36
CA VAL A 51 -7.93 -0.58 1.06
C VAL A 51 -8.85 0.55 0.64
N ASP A 52 -8.32 1.49 -0.12
CA ASP A 52 -9.04 2.67 -0.62
C ASP A 52 -9.80 2.36 -1.92
N HIS A 53 -9.28 1.44 -2.74
CA HIS A 53 -9.84 1.07 -4.04
C HIS A 53 -9.72 -0.43 -4.32
N GLN A 54 -10.61 -0.97 -5.15
CA GLN A 54 -10.40 -2.28 -5.76
C GLN A 54 -9.70 -2.12 -7.11
N LEU A 55 -8.84 -3.07 -7.46
CA LEU A 55 -8.11 -3.04 -8.73
C LEU A 55 -9.07 -3.02 -9.93
N ALA A 56 -10.22 -3.67 -9.80
CA ALA A 56 -11.27 -3.70 -10.81
C ALA A 56 -11.90 -2.33 -11.11
N ASP A 57 -11.80 -1.38 -10.18
CA ASP A 57 -12.39 -0.04 -10.31
C ASP A 57 -11.45 0.98 -10.97
N LEU A 58 -10.18 0.61 -11.18
CA LEU A 58 -9.17 1.51 -11.72
C LEU A 58 -9.23 1.56 -13.25
N ASP A 59 -9.01 2.76 -13.80
CA ASP A 59 -8.81 2.91 -15.24
C ASP A 59 -7.54 2.17 -15.66
N ARG A 60 -7.55 1.58 -16.85
CA ARG A 60 -6.41 0.87 -17.44
C ARG A 60 -5.19 1.76 -17.71
N THR A 61 -5.37 3.08 -17.69
CA THR A 61 -4.28 4.06 -17.80
C THR A 61 -3.68 4.46 -16.45
N THR A 62 -4.12 3.85 -15.34
CA THR A 62 -3.59 4.14 -14.00
C THR A 62 -2.21 3.49 -13.83
N ASP A 63 -1.18 4.29 -13.57
CA ASP A 63 0.12 3.79 -13.17
C ASP A 63 0.08 3.28 -11.73
N ILE A 64 0.53 2.04 -11.51
CA ILE A 64 0.54 1.41 -10.19
C ILE A 64 1.96 0.97 -9.85
N ILE A 65 2.40 1.29 -8.64
CA ILE A 65 3.65 0.76 -8.09
C ILE A 65 3.33 -0.54 -7.35
N ILE A 66 3.96 -1.65 -7.76
CA ILE A 66 3.82 -2.94 -7.09
C ILE A 66 4.98 -3.14 -6.14
N ILE A 67 4.66 -3.34 -4.87
CA ILE A 67 5.62 -3.71 -3.82
C ILE A 67 5.52 -5.21 -3.61
N ALA A 68 6.53 -5.95 -4.04
CA ALA A 68 6.64 -7.38 -3.78
C ALA A 68 7.44 -7.62 -2.49
N GLY A 69 6.96 -8.53 -1.65
CA GLY A 69 7.65 -9.00 -0.45
C GLY A 69 7.70 -10.52 -0.45
N ASN A 70 8.72 -11.09 0.19
CA ASN A 70 8.86 -12.52 0.35
C ASN A 70 8.12 -12.99 1.62
N ASP A 71 7.64 -14.23 1.62
CA ASP A 71 6.86 -14.84 2.71
C ASP A 71 7.75 -15.49 3.79
N VAL A 72 8.93 -14.91 4.05
CA VAL A 72 9.96 -15.50 4.94
C VAL A 72 10.19 -14.64 6.16
#